data_AF-A0A3N5MUR3-F1
#
_entry.id   AF-A0A3N5MUR3-F1
#
_cell.length_a   1.000
_cell.length_b   1.000
_cell.length_c   1.000
_cell.angle_alpha   90.00
_cell.angle_beta   90.00
_cell.angle_gamma   90.00
#
_symmetry.space_group_name_H-M   'P 1'
#
loop_
_entity.id
_entity.type
_entity.pdbx_description
1 polymer ?
#
loop_
_entity_poly.entity_id
_entity_poly.type
_entity_poly.pdbx_seq_one_letter_code
_entity_poly.pdbx_strand_id
1 'polypeptide(L)'
;MVRVRLGGPLMSQASGATEFDVEATTIRELLASLGELYPQLRPILDRGVTVAVNGTIYRGAFLAPIPEGSEVYLLPALAGG
;
A
#
# COMPACT_ATOMS: atom_id res chain seq x y z
N MET A 1 3.21 -9.89 10.73
CA MET A 1 2.21 -9.71 9.63
C MET A 1 1.60 -8.31 9.65
N VAL A 2 1.33 -7.72 8.49
CA VAL A 2 0.74 -6.39 8.30
C VAL A 2 -0.52 -6.51 7.45
N ARG A 3 -1.59 -5.82 7.84
CA ARG A 3 -2.86 -5.84 7.10
C ARG A 3 -2.93 -4.67 6.14
N VAL A 4 -2.94 -4.95 4.85
CA VAL A 4 -3.05 -3.96 3.78
C VAL A 4 -4.49 -3.86 3.32
N ARG A 5 -5.01 -2.64 3.29
CA ARG A 5 -6.31 -2.31 2.73
C ARG A 5 -6.15 -1.36 1.54
N LEU A 6 -6.81 -1.69 0.44
CA LEU A 6 -6.83 -0.82 -0.74
C LEU A 6 -8.00 0.16 -0.63
N GLY A 7 -7.71 1.46 -0.73
CA GLY A 7 -8.70 2.52 -0.68
C GLY A 7 -9.06 3.08 -2.05
N GLY A 8 -10.33 3.44 -2.24
CA GLY A 8 -10.82 4.14 -3.42
C GLY A 8 -10.66 3.35 -4.74
N PRO A 9 -10.22 3.98 -5.84
CA PRO A 9 -10.19 3.36 -7.17
C PRO A 9 -9.16 2.21 -7.30
N LEU A 10 -8.30 2.01 -6.30
CA LEU A 10 -7.41 0.85 -6.22
C LEU A 10 -8.17 -0.48 -6.05
N MET A 11 -9.33 -0.46 -5.38
CA MET A 11 -10.14 -1.67 -5.15
C MET A 11 -10.61 -2.30 -6.46
N SER A 12 -10.98 -1.48 -7.45
CA SER A 12 -11.42 -1.97 -8.76
C SER A 12 -10.27 -2.58 -9.58
N GLN A 13 -9.02 -2.21 -9.31
CA GLN A 13 -7.85 -2.76 -10.02
C GLN A 13 -7.31 -4.05 -9.38
N ALA A 14 -7.63 -4.30 -8.12
CA ALA A 14 -7.28 -5.53 -7.41
C ALA A 14 -8.34 -6.65 -7.57
N SER A 15 -9.09 -6.65 -8.67
CA SER A 15 -10.14 -7.66 -8.95
C SER A 15 -11.20 -7.80 -7.84
N GLY A 16 -11.45 -6.74 -7.06
CA GLY A 16 -12.41 -6.73 -5.95
C GLY A 16 -11.84 -7.19 -4.61
N ALA A 17 -10.58 -7.60 -4.54
CA ALA A 17 -9.91 -7.87 -3.27
C ALA A 17 -9.44 -6.54 -2.64
N THR A 18 -9.92 -6.28 -1.43
CA THR A 18 -9.72 -5.00 -0.74
C THR A 18 -8.79 -5.13 0.46
N GLU A 19 -8.49 -6.34 0.90
CA GLU A 19 -7.70 -6.62 2.11
C GLU A 19 -6.71 -7.76 1.85
N PHE A 20 -5.46 -7.57 2.27
CA PHE A 20 -4.38 -8.55 2.13
C PHE A 20 -3.54 -8.57 3.39
N ASP A 21 -3.16 -9.75 3.86
CA ASP A 21 -2.15 -9.87 4.91
C ASP A 21 -0.79 -10.12 4.23
N VAL A 22 0.16 -9.21 4.45
CA VAL A 22 1.50 -9.23 3.86
C VAL A 22 2.54 -9.15 4.97
N GLU A 23 3.62 -9.91 4.85
CA GLU A 23 4.77 -9.77 5.73
C GLU A 23 5.71 -8.71 5.16
N ALA A 24 5.81 -7.59 5.87
CA ALA A 24 6.70 -6.49 5.53
C ALA A 24 7.11 -5.75 6.80
N THR A 25 8.35 -5.30 6.85
CA THR A 25 8.88 -4.48 7.95
C THR A 25 8.98 -3.01 7.58
N THR A 26 8.90 -2.69 6.29
CA THR A 26 8.99 -1.33 5.76
C THR A 26 7.99 -1.11 4.63
N ILE A 27 7.67 0.16 4.35
CA ILE A 27 6.80 0.52 3.23
C ILE A 27 7.35 -0.01 1.90
N ARG A 28 8.65 0.07 1.65
CA ARG A 28 9.27 -0.45 0.43
C ARG A 28 9.04 -1.95 0.26
N GLU A 29 9.27 -2.74 1.31
CA GLU A 29 9.03 -4.19 1.29
C GLU A 29 7.56 -4.49 1.05
N LEU A 30 6.66 -3.75 1.70
CA LEU A 30 5.22 -3.92 1.51
C LEU A 30 4.81 -3.74 0.04
N LEU A 31 5.27 -2.65 -0.58
CA LEU A 31 4.96 -2.34 -1.99
C LEU A 31 5.59 -3.36 -2.93
N ALA A 32 6.82 -3.80 -2.67
CA ALA A 32 7.48 -4.84 -3.45
C ALA A 32 6.71 -6.17 -3.38
N SER A 33 6.41 -6.65 -2.16
CA SER A 33 5.64 -7.88 -1.95
C SER A 33 4.25 -7.80 -2.59
N LEU A 34 3.56 -6.67 -2.50
CA LEU A 34 2.28 -6.46 -3.19
C LEU A 34 2.42 -6.47 -4.71
N GLY A 35 3.49 -5.89 -5.26
CA GLY A 35 3.76 -5.92 -6.70
C GLY A 35 4.10 -7.33 -7.22
N GLU A 36 4.72 -8.17 -6.42
CA GLU A 36 4.96 -9.59 -6.73
C GLU A 36 3.65 -10.42 -6.66
N LEU A 37 2.84 -10.22 -5.62
CA LEU A 37 1.56 -10.92 -5.45
C LEU A 37 0.49 -10.48 -6.45
N TYR A 38 0.45 -9.18 -6.75
CA TYR A 38 -0.54 -8.55 -7.62
C TYR A 38 0.16 -7.71 -8.68
N PRO A 39 0.64 -8.32 -9.78
CA PRO A 39 1.32 -7.61 -10.87
C PRO A 39 0.49 -6.45 -11.46
N GLN A 40 -0.84 -6.55 -11.40
CA GLN A 40 -1.79 -5.49 -11.79
C GLN A 40 -1.67 -4.20 -10.98
N LEU A 41 -1.15 -4.25 -9.75
CA LEU A 41 -0.94 -3.07 -8.91
C LEU A 41 0.36 -2.34 -9.23
N ARG A 42 1.40 -3.04 -9.74
CA ARG A 42 2.70 -2.45 -10.13
C ARG A 42 2.60 -1.11 -10.85
N PRO A 43 1.81 -0.95 -11.93
CA PRO A 43 1.73 0.33 -12.65
C PRO A 43 1.15 1.49 -11.82
N ILE A 44 0.42 1.23 -10.74
CA ILE A 44 -0.01 2.27 -9.79
C ILE A 44 1.04 2.51 -8.72
N LEU A 45 1.64 1.44 -8.19
CA LEU A 45 2.72 1.55 -7.20
C LEU A 45 3.89 2.36 -7.77
N ASP A 46 4.26 2.11 -9.03
CA ASP A 46 5.32 2.82 -9.77
C ASP A 46 4.98 4.29 -10.05
N ARG A 47 3.69 4.61 -10.24
CA ARG A 47 3.22 5.99 -10.41
C ARG A 47 3.26 6.81 -9.12
N GLY A 48 3.48 6.16 -7.98
CA GLY A 48 3.46 6.77 -6.67
C GLY A 48 2.10 6.61 -6.00
N VAL A 49 2.15 6.15 -4.75
CA VAL A 49 1.00 5.94 -3.89
C VAL A 49 1.19 6.67 -2.57
N THR A 50 0.07 7.04 -1.97
CA THR A 50 0.02 7.51 -0.59
C THR A 50 -0.19 6.30 0.31
N VAL A 51 0.68 6.12 1.30
CA VAL A 51 0.61 4.99 2.23
C VAL A 51 0.21 5.53 3.59
N ALA A 52 -0.89 5.06 4.17
CA ALA A 52 -1.27 5.43 5.52
C ALA A 52 -1.09 4.23 6.47
N VAL A 53 -0.24 4.36 7.48
CA VAL A 53 0.02 3.30 8.47
C VAL A 53 -0.60 3.73 9.80
N ASN A 54 -1.55 2.95 10.32
CA ASN A 54 -2.29 3.25 11.55
C ASN A 54 -2.85 4.69 11.59
N GLY A 55 -3.38 5.17 10.46
CA GLY A 55 -3.90 6.53 10.31
C GLY A 55 -2.87 7.63 10.04
N THR A 56 -1.57 7.32 10.07
CA THR A 56 -0.49 8.28 9.74
C THR A 56 -0.15 8.20 8.26
N ILE A 57 -0.22 9.33 7.55
CA ILE A 57 0.04 9.41 6.11
C ILE A 57 1.53 9.59 5.82
N TYR A 58 2.07 8.71 4.98
CA TYR A 58 3.43 8.72 4.46
C TYR A 58 3.42 9.01 2.96
N ARG A 59 4.18 10.04 2.56
CA ARG A 59 4.40 10.41 1.15
C ARG A 59 5.88 10.28 0.84
N GLY A 60 6.24 9.33 -0.03
CA GLY A 60 7.64 9.09 -0.41
C GLY A 60 8.55 8.54 0.71
N ALA A 61 8.00 8.18 1.87
CA ALA A 61 8.76 7.65 3.00
C ALA A 61 8.90 6.11 2.92
N PHE A 62 9.49 5.61 1.84
CA PHE A 62 9.59 4.16 1.56
C PHE A 62 10.35 3.36 2.64
N LEU A 63 11.26 4.02 3.38
CA LEU A 63 12.04 3.40 4.45
C LEU A 63 11.37 3.51 5.82
N ALA A 64 10.15 4.07 5.90
CA ALA A 64 9.44 4.12 7.17
C ALA A 64 9.14 2.69 7.65
N PRO A 65 9.45 2.38 8.92
CA PRO A 65 9.15 1.07 9.50
C PRO A 65 7.65 0.90 9.67
N ILE A 66 7.17 -0.30 9.40
CA ILE A 66 5.78 -0.72 9.65
C ILE A 66 5.82 -1.69 10.84
N PRO A 67 5.26 -1.30 11.99
CA PRO A 67 5.14 -2.21 13.13
C PRO A 67 4.30 -3.44 12.79
N GLU A 68 4.63 -4.58 13.38
CA GLU A 68 3.80 -5.77 13.25
C GLU A 68 2.37 -5.52 13.76
N GLY A 69 1.37 -6.07 13.07
CA GLY A 69 -0.04 -5.89 13.40
C GLY A 69 -0.60 -4.53 12.97
N SER A 70 0.19 -3.70 12.28
CA SER A 70 -0.31 -2.42 11.76
C SER A 70 -1.30 -2.60 10.62
N GLU A 71 -2.25 -1.68 10.54
CA GLU A 71 -3.15 -1.52 9.41
C GLU A 71 -2.57 -0.48 8.45
N VAL A 72 -2.42 -0.88 7.19
CA VAL A 72 -1.89 -0.04 6.13
C VAL A 72 -2.94 0.20 5.07
N TYR A 73 -3.21 1.45 4.76
CA TYR A 73 -4.10 1.84 3.67
C TYR A 73 -3.28 2.37 2.49
N LEU A 74 -3.49 1.79 1.32
CA LEU A 74 -2.91 2.29 0.08
C LEU A 74 -3.94 3.11 -0.67
N LEU A 75 -3.53 4.31 -1.06
CA LEU A 75 -4.34 5.26 -1.82
C LEU A 75 -3.52 5.70 -3.03
N PRO A 76 -4.15 6.00 -4.18
CA PRO A 76 -3.46 6.68 -5.27
C PRO A 76 -2.79 7.96 -4.73
N ALA A 77 -1.68 8.39 -5.33
CA ALA A 77 -1.17 9.72 -5.05
C ALA A 77 -2.31 10.74 -5.23
N LEU A 78 -2.72 11.38 -4.14
CA LEU A 78 -3.68 12.47 -4.22
C LEU A 78 -2.95 13.58 -4.97
N ALA A 79 -3.40 13.90 -6.17
CA ALA A 79 -3.02 15.14 -6.83
C ALA A 79 -3.50 16.27 -5.91
N GLY A 80 -2.58 16.80 -5.10
CA GLY A 80 -2.85 17.98 -4.30
C GLY A 80 -3.21 19.12 -5.25
N GLY A 81 -4.38 19.72 -5.02
CA GLY A 81 -4.67 21.05 -5.56
C GLY A 81 -3.77 22.11 -4.93
#